data_AF-A0A5C3L0P1-F1
#
_entry.id   AF-A0A5C3L0P1-F1
#
_cell.length_a   1.000
_cell.length_b   1.000
_cell.length_c   1.000
_cell.angle_alpha   90.00
_cell.angle_beta   90.00
_cell.angle_gamma   90.00
#
_symmetry.space_group_name_H-M   'P 1'
#
loop_
_entity.id
_entity.type
_entity.pdbx_description
1 polymer ?
#
loop_
_entity_poly.entity_id
_entity_poly.type
_entity_poly.pdbx_seq_one_letter_code
_entity_poly.pdbx_strand_id
1 'polypeptide(L)'
;VDTLNTALKFIDALKACNINSDMFPPELQESMSNPVTGLLDLEKDRALRLSLRLFFLTINGAENQYDISRNAILEYDPSINVLTLDQCKATIQRLTGIIPIVTDMCPDSCMAFSAFFDECDKCLECGKDRYIDRIDSKGQLVRVAAQQLYTIPICSYLQALHSS
;
A
#
# COMPACT_ATOMS: atom_id res chain seq x y z
N VAL A 1 10.40 27.54 19.84
CA VAL A 1 9.36 27.15 20.83
C VAL A 1 8.32 26.24 20.17
N ASP A 2 7.86 26.55 18.96
CA ASP A 2 6.88 25.70 18.24
C ASP A 2 7.38 24.29 17.90
N THR A 3 8.61 24.12 17.41
CA THR A 3 9.17 22.78 17.08
C THR A 3 9.21 21.84 18.30
N LEU A 4 9.54 22.38 19.48
CA LEU A 4 9.59 21.59 20.72
C LEU A 4 8.18 21.13 21.14
N ASN A 5 7.20 22.03 21.06
CA ASN A 5 5.81 21.70 21.36
C ASN A 5 5.26 20.65 20.39
N THR A 6 5.58 20.76 19.11
CA THR A 6 5.26 19.75 18.10
C THR A 6 5.88 18.39 18.47
N ALA A 7 7.17 18.35 18.77
CA ALA A 7 7.85 17.10 19.13
C ALA A 7 7.22 16.43 20.37
N LEU A 8 6.86 17.21 21.40
CA LEU A 8 6.19 16.68 22.59
C LEU A 8 4.82 16.08 22.27
N LYS A 9 4.01 16.73 21.41
CA LYS A 9 2.73 16.17 20.96
C LYS A 9 2.90 14.81 20.26
N PHE A 10 3.92 14.67 19.41
CA PHE A 10 4.23 13.38 18.77
C PHE A 10 4.63 12.31 19.78
N ILE A 11 5.48 12.65 20.75
CA ILE A 11 5.89 11.71 21.80
C ILE A 11 4.67 11.21 22.59
N ASP A 12 3.77 12.11 22.98
CA ASP A 12 2.59 11.72 23.75
C ASP A 12 1.61 10.88 22.91
N ALA A 13 1.45 11.20 21.62
CA ALA A 13 0.66 10.38 20.71
C ALA A 13 1.25 8.97 20.53
N LEU A 14 2.58 8.85 20.38
CA LEU A 14 3.26 7.56 20.24
C LEU A 14 3.10 6.70 21.50
N LYS A 15 3.15 7.30 22.70
CA LYS A 15 2.90 6.58 23.96
C LYS A 15 1.48 6.05 24.08
N ALA A 16 0.51 6.73 23.48
CA ALA A 16 -0.90 6.33 23.50
C ALA A 16 -1.28 5.37 22.36
N CYS A 17 -0.40 5.21 21.36
CA CYS A 17 -0.67 4.40 20.18
C CYS A 17 -0.81 2.91 20.52
N ASN A 18 -1.79 2.25 19.89
CA ASN A 18 -1.99 0.81 19.97
C ASN A 18 -2.32 0.24 18.59
N ILE A 19 -2.54 -1.08 18.51
CA ILE A 19 -2.76 -1.79 17.25
C ILE A 19 -3.99 -1.32 16.45
N ASN A 20 -4.99 -0.75 17.14
CA ASN A 20 -6.22 -0.25 16.53
C ASN A 20 -6.16 1.25 16.23
N SER A 21 -4.99 1.88 16.34
CA SER A 21 -4.81 3.28 15.96
C SER A 21 -5.06 3.47 14.46
N ASP A 22 -5.69 4.58 14.10
CA ASP A 22 -5.99 4.97 12.70
C ASP A 22 -4.73 5.11 11.81
N MET A 23 -3.53 5.11 12.41
CA MET A 23 -2.25 5.07 11.70
C MET A 23 -2.06 3.76 10.90
N PHE A 24 -2.68 2.66 11.31
CA PHE A 24 -2.55 1.37 10.64
C PHE A 24 -3.73 1.13 9.70
N PRO A 25 -3.49 0.82 8.41
CA PRO A 25 -4.55 0.43 7.50
C PRO A 25 -5.38 -0.74 8.06
N PRO A 26 -6.70 -0.79 7.84
CA PRO A 26 -7.55 -1.86 8.35
C PRO A 26 -7.04 -3.27 7.99
N GLU A 27 -6.52 -3.44 6.77
CA GLU A 27 -5.98 -4.71 6.30
C GLU A 27 -4.74 -5.11 7.12
N LEU A 28 -3.90 -4.14 7.51
CA LEU A 28 -2.74 -4.38 8.36
C LEU A 28 -3.19 -4.75 9.78
N GLN A 29 -4.20 -4.07 10.33
CA GLN A 29 -4.76 -4.40 11.65
C GLN A 29 -5.33 -5.83 11.68
N GLU A 30 -6.06 -6.22 10.63
CA GLU A 30 -6.58 -7.57 10.46
C GLU A 30 -5.44 -8.60 10.36
N SER A 31 -4.45 -8.35 9.49
CA SER A 31 -3.30 -9.23 9.33
C SER A 31 -2.52 -9.40 10.63
N MET A 32 -2.38 -8.34 11.43
CA MET A 32 -1.68 -8.42 12.70
C MET A 32 -2.47 -9.23 13.74
N SER A 33 -3.80 -9.14 13.73
CA SER A 33 -4.69 -9.84 14.66
C SER A 33 -4.92 -11.31 14.29
N ASN A 34 -4.86 -11.63 12.99
CA ASN A 34 -5.11 -12.95 12.44
C ASN A 34 -4.01 -13.30 11.41
N PRO A 35 -2.79 -13.65 11.87
CA PRO A 35 -1.68 -13.93 10.98
C PRO A 35 -1.95 -15.17 10.13
N VAL A 36 -1.40 -15.18 8.91
CA VAL A 36 -1.49 -16.34 8.02
C VAL A 36 -0.72 -17.51 8.63
N THR A 37 -1.42 -18.61 8.93
CA THR A 37 -0.86 -19.80 9.58
C THR A 37 -0.70 -21.00 8.63
N GLY A 38 -1.23 -20.92 7.41
CA GLY A 38 -1.24 -22.01 6.44
C GLY A 38 -0.42 -21.73 5.20
N LEU A 39 0.18 -22.77 4.64
CA LEU A 39 0.81 -22.70 3.32
C LEU A 39 -0.26 -22.57 2.22
N LEU A 40 -0.02 -21.64 1.29
CA LEU A 40 -0.86 -21.49 0.11
C LEU A 40 -0.61 -22.65 -0.88
N ASP A 41 -1.67 -23.39 -1.18
CA ASP A 41 -1.64 -24.44 -2.20
C ASP A 41 -1.99 -23.86 -3.58
N LEU A 42 -0.96 -23.37 -4.29
CA LEU A 42 -1.08 -22.83 -5.65
C LEU A 42 -1.31 -23.90 -6.73
N GLU A 43 -1.16 -25.19 -6.40
CA GLU A 43 -1.40 -26.27 -7.37
C GLU A 43 -2.91 -26.51 -7.55
N LYS A 44 -3.70 -26.28 -6.50
CA LYS A 44 -5.16 -26.37 -6.57
C LYS A 44 -5.82 -25.18 -7.27
N ASP A 45 -5.20 -23.99 -7.21
CA ASP A 45 -5.72 -22.78 -7.85
C ASP A 45 -4.83 -22.33 -9.02
N ARG A 46 -5.08 -22.96 -10.18
CA ARG A 46 -4.35 -22.65 -11.43
C ARG A 46 -4.55 -21.21 -11.89
N ALA A 47 -5.73 -20.62 -11.62
CA ALA A 47 -6.04 -19.26 -12.04
C ALA A 47 -5.28 -18.23 -11.19
N LEU A 48 -5.24 -18.44 -9.87
CA LEU A 48 -4.41 -17.64 -8.97
C LEU A 48 -2.92 -17.78 -9.31
N ARG A 49 -2.44 -19.01 -9.54
CA ARG A 49 -1.04 -19.24 -9.93
C ARG A 49 -0.67 -18.50 -11.22
N LEU A 50 -1.55 -18.53 -12.22
CA LEU A 50 -1.36 -17.79 -13.47
C LEU A 50 -1.33 -16.27 -13.22
N SER A 51 -2.27 -15.76 -12.43
CA SER A 51 -2.38 -14.34 -12.11
C SER A 51 -1.12 -13.82 -11.40
N LEU A 52 -0.62 -14.55 -10.39
CA LEU A 52 0.63 -14.22 -9.70
C LEU A 52 1.84 -14.30 -10.63
N ARG A 53 1.89 -15.30 -11.52
CA ARG A 53 2.98 -15.42 -12.49
C ARG A 53 3.00 -14.23 -13.46
N LEU A 54 1.85 -13.82 -13.97
CA LEU A 54 1.74 -12.63 -14.81
C LEU A 54 2.22 -11.39 -14.06
N PHE A 55 1.78 -11.22 -12.82
CA PHE A 55 2.20 -10.11 -11.97
C PHE A 55 3.73 -10.02 -11.84
N PHE A 56 4.40 -11.14 -11.51
CA PHE A 56 5.86 -11.16 -11.39
C PHE A 56 6.58 -10.94 -12.71
N LEU A 57 6.02 -11.37 -13.84
CA LEU A 57 6.59 -11.11 -15.17
C LEU A 57 6.49 -9.63 -15.55
N THR A 58 5.45 -8.94 -15.12
CA THR A 58 5.19 -7.53 -15.45
C THR A 58 5.64 -6.57 -14.34
N ILE A 59 6.25 -7.05 -13.26
CA ILE A 59 6.54 -6.24 -12.06
C ILE A 59 7.46 -5.03 -12.34
N ASN A 60 8.36 -5.17 -13.32
CA ASN A 60 9.27 -4.11 -13.75
C ASN A 60 8.76 -3.32 -14.97
N GLY A 61 7.57 -3.68 -15.46
CA GLY A 61 6.93 -3.06 -16.61
C GLY A 61 6.05 -1.88 -16.21
N ALA A 62 5.50 -1.21 -17.22
CA ALA A 62 4.38 -0.29 -17.00
C ALA A 62 3.16 -1.09 -16.51
N GLU A 63 2.36 -0.52 -15.60
CA GLU A 63 1.18 -1.21 -15.02
C GLU A 63 0.23 -1.75 -16.10
N ASN A 64 0.11 -1.05 -17.23
CA ASN A 64 -0.71 -1.46 -18.36
C ASN A 64 -0.27 -2.79 -19.01
N GLN A 65 0.96 -3.25 -18.80
CA GLN A 65 1.45 -4.52 -19.35
C GLN A 65 0.73 -5.71 -18.73
N TYR A 66 0.37 -5.62 -17.45
CA TYR A 66 -0.44 -6.64 -16.79
C TYR A 66 -1.82 -6.72 -17.45
N ASP A 67 -2.48 -5.57 -17.64
CA ASP A 67 -3.83 -5.52 -18.20
C ASP A 67 -3.87 -6.00 -19.66
N ILE A 68 -2.88 -5.63 -20.47
CA ILE A 68 -2.74 -6.13 -21.86
C ILE A 68 -2.62 -7.65 -21.87
N SER A 69 -1.73 -8.20 -21.02
CA SER A 69 -1.51 -9.65 -20.94
C SER A 69 -2.74 -10.39 -20.45
N ARG A 70 -3.41 -9.85 -19.43
CA ARG A 70 -4.68 -10.37 -18.91
C ARG A 70 -5.77 -10.38 -19.97
N ASN A 71 -5.93 -9.29 -20.72
CA ASN A 71 -6.96 -9.17 -21.74
C ASN A 71 -6.74 -10.17 -22.89
N ALA A 72 -5.49 -10.37 -23.32
CA ALA A 72 -5.17 -11.37 -24.34
C ALA A 72 -5.53 -12.80 -23.91
N ILE A 73 -5.34 -13.14 -22.63
CA ILE A 73 -5.73 -14.45 -22.08
C ILE A 73 -7.25 -14.60 -22.05
N LEU A 74 -7.96 -13.56 -21.58
CA LEU A 74 -9.41 -13.57 -21.50
C LEU A 74 -10.10 -13.55 -22.87
N GLU A 75 -9.46 -12.96 -23.89
CA GLU A 75 -9.93 -13.02 -25.28
C GLU A 75 -9.87 -14.46 -25.83
N TYR A 76 -8.82 -15.22 -25.47
CA TYR A 76 -8.67 -16.62 -25.86
C TYR A 76 -9.61 -17.55 -25.09
N ASP A 77 -9.69 -17.39 -23.76
CA ASP A 77 -10.58 -18.17 -22.90
C ASP A 77 -11.14 -17.30 -21.75
N PRO A 78 -12.37 -16.78 -21.91
CA PRO A 78 -13.03 -15.97 -20.89
C PRO A 78 -13.35 -16.73 -19.59
N SER A 79 -13.30 -18.07 -19.59
CA SER A 79 -13.61 -18.88 -18.41
C SER A 79 -12.46 -18.90 -17.39
N ILE A 80 -11.26 -18.49 -17.78
CA ILE A 80 -10.10 -18.40 -16.88
C ILE A 80 -10.29 -17.17 -15.99
N ASN A 81 -10.43 -17.39 -14.68
CA ASN A 81 -10.59 -16.32 -13.70
C ASN A 81 -9.25 -15.61 -13.38
N VAL A 82 -8.65 -14.94 -14.35
CA VAL A 82 -7.42 -14.15 -14.15
C VAL A 82 -7.75 -12.88 -13.37
N LEU A 83 -7.12 -12.72 -12.21
CA LEU A 83 -7.30 -11.57 -11.33
C LEU A 83 -6.89 -10.27 -12.03
N THR A 84 -7.52 -9.15 -11.68
CA THR A 84 -7.02 -7.82 -12.05
C THR A 84 -5.71 -7.51 -11.32
N LEU A 85 -4.97 -6.49 -11.76
CA LEU A 85 -3.72 -6.09 -11.10
C LEU A 85 -3.94 -5.77 -9.61
N ASP A 86 -5.01 -5.03 -9.30
CA ASP A 86 -5.36 -4.67 -7.92
C ASP A 86 -5.72 -5.89 -7.07
N GLN A 87 -6.48 -6.83 -7.64
CA GLN A 87 -6.80 -8.10 -6.97
C GLN A 87 -5.55 -8.94 -6.70
N CYS A 88 -4.58 -8.95 -7.62
CA CYS A 88 -3.28 -9.57 -7.42
C CYS A 88 -2.51 -8.92 -6.29
N LYS A 89 -2.38 -7.58 -6.28
CA LYS A 89 -1.72 -6.82 -5.21
C LYS A 89 -2.35 -7.11 -3.85
N ALA A 90 -3.69 -7.06 -3.76
CA ALA A 90 -4.43 -7.38 -2.53
C ALA A 90 -4.23 -8.83 -2.08
N THR A 91 -4.18 -9.77 -3.04
CA THR A 91 -3.93 -11.18 -2.73
C THR A 91 -2.52 -11.39 -2.19
N ILE A 92 -1.50 -10.74 -2.77
CA ILE A 92 -0.11 -10.81 -2.27
C ILE A 92 -0.02 -10.21 -0.87
N GLN A 93 -0.63 -9.04 -0.64
CA GLN A 93 -0.68 -8.40 0.68
C GLN A 93 -1.27 -9.34 1.73
N ARG A 94 -2.43 -9.94 1.44
CA ARG A 94 -3.09 -10.90 2.33
C ARG A 94 -2.24 -12.14 2.60
N LEU A 95 -1.59 -12.70 1.57
CA LEU A 95 -0.81 -13.93 1.70
C LEU A 95 0.51 -13.75 2.42
N THR A 96 1.12 -12.58 2.27
CA THR A 96 2.43 -12.28 2.86
C THR A 96 2.31 -11.53 4.18
N GLY A 97 1.15 -10.95 4.47
CA GLY A 97 0.96 -9.96 5.53
C GLY A 97 1.72 -8.65 5.30
N ILE A 98 2.42 -8.48 4.16
CA ILE A 98 3.22 -7.28 3.87
C ILE A 98 2.28 -6.19 3.35
N ILE A 99 1.80 -5.36 4.28
CA ILE A 99 0.86 -4.28 3.99
C ILE A 99 1.57 -2.95 4.32
N PRO A 100 1.85 -2.11 3.31
CA PRO A 100 2.52 -0.82 3.52
C PRO A 100 1.61 0.16 4.25
N ILE A 101 2.19 0.96 5.13
CA ILE A 101 1.59 2.22 5.58
C ILE A 101 2.04 3.28 4.59
N VAL A 102 1.09 3.87 3.86
CA VAL A 102 1.36 4.91 2.87
C VAL A 102 1.09 6.26 3.51
N THR A 103 2.06 7.17 3.40
CA THR A 103 1.96 8.51 3.96
C THR A 103 2.36 9.54 2.92
N ASP A 104 1.51 10.54 2.71
CA ASP A 104 1.83 11.63 1.79
C ASP A 104 2.99 12.45 2.35
N MET A 105 3.86 12.92 1.47
CA MET A 105 5.03 13.71 1.84
C MET A 105 5.24 14.91 0.94
N CYS A 106 5.90 15.93 1.49
CA CYS A 106 6.41 17.03 0.71
C CYS A 106 7.57 16.54 -0.20
N PRO A 107 7.58 16.93 -1.49
CA PRO A 107 8.62 16.49 -2.42
C PRO A 107 10.01 17.12 -2.19
N ASP A 108 10.10 18.19 -1.40
CA ASP A 108 11.38 18.89 -1.16
C ASP A 108 11.94 18.64 0.23
N SER A 109 11.12 18.84 1.26
CA SER A 109 11.55 18.73 2.66
C SER A 109 11.41 17.32 3.22
N CYS A 110 10.72 16.42 2.50
CA CYS A 110 10.29 15.12 3.00
C CYS A 110 9.42 15.21 4.26
N MET A 111 8.85 16.38 4.58
CA MET A 111 7.89 16.52 5.68
C MET A 111 6.68 15.62 5.39
N ALA A 112 6.39 14.69 6.29
CA ALA A 112 5.24 13.81 6.19
C ALA A 112 3.96 14.54 6.62
N PHE A 113 2.91 14.41 5.81
CA PHE A 113 1.56 14.85 6.13
C PHE A 113 0.87 13.72 6.90
N SER A 114 1.19 13.61 8.19
CA SER A 114 0.66 12.57 9.07
C SER A 114 0.31 13.11 10.45
N ALA A 115 -0.55 12.37 11.15
CA ALA A 115 -1.04 12.72 12.49
C ALA A 115 -1.53 14.17 12.55
N PHE A 116 -0.88 15.03 13.33
CA PHE A 116 -1.26 16.43 13.50
C PHE A 116 -1.11 17.28 12.22
N PHE A 117 -0.45 16.75 11.19
CA PHE A 117 -0.27 17.40 9.90
C PHE A 117 -1.13 16.79 8.78
N ASP A 118 -2.02 15.84 9.10
CA ASP A 118 -2.83 15.18 8.09
C ASP A 118 -3.87 16.11 7.44
N GLU A 119 -4.27 17.19 8.12
CA GLU A 119 -5.16 18.20 7.55
C GLU A 119 -4.41 19.32 6.79
N CYS A 120 -3.08 19.24 6.69
CA CYS A 120 -2.29 20.25 5.99
C CYS A 120 -2.22 19.98 4.49
N ASP A 121 -2.69 20.95 3.71
CA ASP A 121 -2.56 20.94 2.24
C ASP A 121 -1.22 21.51 1.74
N LYS A 122 -0.44 22.15 2.62
CA LYS A 122 0.86 22.77 2.31
C LYS A 122 1.91 22.37 3.32
N CYS A 123 3.13 22.18 2.83
CA CYS A 123 4.28 21.88 3.67
C CYS A 123 4.59 23.06 4.60
N LEU A 124 4.77 22.77 5.89
CA LEU A 124 5.10 23.79 6.90
C LEU A 124 6.56 24.25 6.82
N GLU A 125 7.43 23.45 6.20
CA GLU A 125 8.86 23.75 6.06
C GLU A 125 9.17 24.58 4.81
N CYS A 126 8.56 24.25 3.66
CA CYS A 126 8.87 24.90 2.37
C CYS A 126 7.67 25.47 1.61
N GLY A 127 6.45 25.34 2.13
CA GLY A 127 5.24 25.92 1.54
C GLY A 127 4.68 25.22 0.30
N LYS A 128 5.33 24.16 -0.20
CA LYS A 128 4.85 23.38 -1.35
C LYS A 128 3.53 22.66 -1.07
N ASP A 129 2.71 22.54 -2.10
CA ASP A 129 1.46 21.81 -2.04
C ASP A 129 1.67 20.31 -1.80
N ARG A 130 0.85 19.72 -0.93
CA ARG A 130 0.75 18.28 -0.70
C ARG A 130 0.31 17.53 -1.95
N TYR A 131 -0.56 18.17 -2.74
CA TYR A 131 -1.22 17.55 -3.88
C TYR A 131 -0.87 18.25 -5.19
N ILE A 132 -0.86 17.48 -6.27
CA ILE A 132 -0.74 17.94 -7.65
C ILE A 132 -1.88 17.34 -8.48
N ASP A 133 -2.26 18.04 -9.54
CA ASP A 133 -3.24 17.53 -10.47
C ASP A 133 -2.57 16.67 -11.54
N ARG A 134 -3.18 15.51 -11.83
CA ARG A 134 -2.75 14.61 -12.91
C ARG A 134 -3.96 14.17 -13.74
N ILE A 135 -3.70 13.75 -14.98
CA ILE A 135 -4.71 13.11 -15.81
C ILE A 135 -4.61 11.60 -15.59
N ASP A 136 -5.70 10.96 -15.20
CA ASP A 136 -5.76 9.51 -15.02
C ASP A 136 -5.85 8.76 -16.37
N SER A 137 -5.80 7.43 -16.32
CA SER A 137 -5.92 6.55 -17.49
C SER A 137 -7.23 6.72 -18.27
N LYS A 138 -8.25 7.37 -17.68
CA LYS A 138 -9.56 7.66 -18.28
C LYS A 138 -9.67 9.10 -18.79
N GLY A 139 -8.59 9.89 -18.73
CA GLY A 139 -8.57 11.28 -19.18
C GLY A 139 -9.16 12.27 -18.17
N GLN A 140 -9.40 11.87 -16.92
CA GLN A 140 -9.98 12.72 -15.89
C GLN A 140 -8.90 13.41 -15.06
N LEU A 141 -9.13 14.68 -14.72
CA LEU A 141 -8.26 15.41 -13.79
C LEU A 141 -8.48 14.88 -12.38
N VAL A 142 -7.44 14.31 -11.79
CA VAL A 142 -7.42 13.76 -10.44
C VAL A 142 -6.37 14.47 -9.60
N ARG A 143 -6.74 14.79 -8.35
CA ARG A 143 -5.82 15.35 -7.34
C ARG A 143 -5.11 14.20 -6.65
N VAL A 144 -3.79 14.13 -6.77
CA VAL A 144 -2.97 13.06 -6.19
C VAL A 144 -1.85 13.64 -5.33
N ALA A 145 -1.38 12.89 -4.35
CA ALA A 145 -0.25 13.31 -3.53
C ALA A 145 0.98 13.55 -4.42
N ALA A 146 1.69 14.65 -4.17
CA ALA A 146 2.88 15.01 -4.91
C ALA A 146 4.00 13.96 -4.74
N GLN A 147 4.10 13.41 -3.54
CA GLN A 147 5.00 12.31 -3.19
C GLN A 147 4.41 11.48 -2.04
N GLN A 148 4.75 10.20 -1.98
CA GLN A 148 4.34 9.29 -0.92
C GLN A 148 5.54 8.51 -0.38
N LEU A 149 5.53 8.24 0.92
CA LEU A 149 6.42 7.31 1.62
C LEU A 149 5.69 6.00 1.87
N TYR A 150 6.39 4.89 1.60
CA TYR A 150 5.92 3.56 1.93
C TYR A 150 6.70 3.04 3.13
N THR A 151 6.02 2.87 4.25
CA THR A 151 6.58 2.25 5.44
C THR A 151 6.15 0.79 5.48
N ILE A 152 7.09 -0.15 5.40
CA ILE A 152 6.81 -1.58 5.53
C ILE A 152 6.96 -1.98 7.01
N PRO A 153 5.88 -2.32 7.72
CA PRO A 153 5.96 -2.74 9.11
C PRO A 153 6.74 -4.03 9.26
N ILE A 154 7.64 -4.10 10.24
CA ILE A 154 8.39 -5.32 10.55
C ILE A 154 7.52 -6.41 11.20
N CYS A 155 6.31 -6.05 11.67
CA CYS A 155 5.43 -6.94 12.42
C CYS A 155 5.16 -8.26 11.68
N SER A 156 4.80 -8.20 10.40
CA SER A 156 4.48 -9.38 9.58
C SER A 156 5.67 -10.33 9.47
N TYR A 157 6.90 -9.80 9.41
CA TYR A 157 8.11 -10.59 9.42
C TYR A 157 8.33 -11.29 10.78
N LEU A 158 8.15 -10.56 11.89
CA LEU A 158 8.23 -11.15 13.23
C LEU A 158 7.17 -12.23 13.44
N GLN A 159 5.94 -12.02 12.96
CA GLN A 159 4.87 -13.00 13.02
C GLN A 159 5.23 -14.29 12.27
N ALA A 160 5.75 -14.17 11.05
CA ALA A 160 6.19 -15.32 10.28
C ALA A 160 7.29 -16.11 11.03
N LEU A 161 8.27 -15.43 11.61
CA LEU A 161 9.34 -16.05 12.40
C LEU A 161 8.85 -16.80 13.65
N HIS A 162 7.76 -16.36 14.27
CA HIS A 162 7.21 -16.98 15.47
C HIS A 162 6.08 -18.00 15.17
N SER A 163 5.62 -18.07 13.91
CA SER A 163 4.60 -19.02 13.47
C SER A 163 5.16 -20.37 13.00
N SER A 164 6.48 -20.44 12.80
CA SER A 164 7.23 -21.62 12.34
C SER A 164 7.70 -22.53 13.48
#